data_AF-A0A2M7IXM7-F1
#
_entry.id   AF-A0A2M7IXM7-F1
#
_cell.length_a   1.000
_cell.length_b   1.000
_cell.length_c   1.000
_cell.angle_alpha   90.00
_cell.angle_beta   90.00
_cell.angle_gamma   90.00
#
_symmetry.space_group_name_H-M   'P 1'
#
loop_
_entity.id
_entity.type
_entity.pdbx_description
1 polymer ?
#
loop_
_entity_poly.entity_id
_entity_poly.type
_entity_poly.pdbx_seq_one_letter_code
_entity_poly.pdbx_strand_id
1 'polypeptide(L)'
;MQNKNQKISLLQSIGDFYYNLGYEGDKLNNALKKDKVYQKLLQAKKQKITKSFKVSASDKIKFVLSTDTDLEILNQCNLLIKKELSKDNRELVELIKSQLLDDWRTPLLKSLNALLKQYKIK
;
A
#
# COMPACT_ATOMS: atom_id res chain seq x y z
N MET A 1 9.62 -24.50 14.35
CA MET A 1 9.22 -23.18 13.80
C MET A 1 7.71 -23.08 13.89
N GLN A 2 7.18 -22.46 14.94
CA GLN A 2 5.74 -22.42 15.20
C GLN A 2 5.07 -21.40 14.26
N ASN A 3 4.18 -21.91 13.42
CA ASN A 3 3.26 -21.15 12.58
C ASN A 3 2.52 -20.13 13.45
N LYS A 4 2.80 -18.84 13.25
CA LYS A 4 1.98 -17.77 13.79
C LYS A 4 0.60 -17.93 13.15
N ASN A 5 -0.36 -18.39 13.95
CA ASN A 5 -1.79 -18.28 13.69
C ASN A 5 -2.15 -16.79 13.50
N GLN A 6 -1.86 -16.24 12.33
CA GLN A 6 -2.35 -14.93 11.92
C GLN A 6 -3.77 -15.16 11.43
N LYS A 7 -4.73 -14.70 12.23
CA LYS A 7 -6.15 -14.66 11.88
C LYS A 7 -6.27 -13.91 10.54
N ILE A 8 -6.45 -14.66 9.44
CA ILE A 8 -6.55 -14.06 8.11
C ILE A 8 -7.70 -13.07 8.14
N SER A 9 -7.39 -11.82 7.84
CA SER A 9 -8.38 -10.74 7.85
C SER A 9 -9.41 -11.03 6.75
N LEU A 10 -10.70 -10.85 7.03
CA LEU A 10 -11.77 -11.09 6.06
C LEU A 10 -11.56 -10.31 4.73
N LEU A 11 -10.94 -9.13 4.79
CA LEU A 11 -10.53 -8.38 3.58
C LEU A 11 -9.51 -9.14 2.73
N GLN A 12 -8.58 -9.83 3.38
CA GLN A 12 -7.54 -10.60 2.73
C GLN A 12 -8.15 -11.87 2.11
N SER A 13 -9.07 -12.54 2.82
CA SER A 13 -9.82 -13.67 2.26
C SER A 13 -10.64 -13.30 1.01
N ILE A 14 -11.21 -12.09 0.95
CA ILE A 14 -11.93 -11.61 -0.25
C ILE A 14 -10.93 -11.31 -1.38
N GLY A 15 -9.78 -10.71 -1.08
CA GLY A 15 -8.70 -10.52 -2.05
C GLY A 15 -8.21 -11.85 -2.64
N ASP A 16 -7.91 -12.81 -1.77
CA ASP A 16 -7.45 -14.15 -2.13
C ASP A 16 -8.50 -14.92 -2.93
N PHE A 17 -9.80 -14.73 -2.64
CA PHE A 17 -10.89 -15.32 -3.43
C PHE A 17 -10.83 -14.87 -4.89
N TYR A 18 -10.73 -13.56 -5.15
CA TYR A 18 -10.63 -13.06 -6.52
C TYR A 18 -9.31 -13.43 -7.19
N TYR A 19 -8.22 -13.43 -6.43
CA TYR A 19 -6.93 -13.90 -6.93
C TYR A 19 -6.97 -15.36 -7.38
N ASN A 20 -7.58 -16.25 -6.58
CA ASN A 20 -7.76 -17.67 -6.92
C ASN A 20 -8.71 -17.90 -8.11
N LEU A 21 -9.56 -16.93 -8.43
CA LEU A 21 -10.36 -16.92 -9.65
C LEU A 21 -9.59 -16.39 -10.89
N GLY A 22 -8.30 -16.07 -10.74
CA GLY A 22 -7.43 -15.58 -11.81
C GLY A 22 -7.54 -14.06 -12.05
N TYR A 23 -8.14 -13.30 -11.13
CA TYR A 23 -8.13 -11.85 -11.21
C TYR A 23 -6.80 -11.32 -10.70
N GLU A 24 -6.10 -10.57 -11.55
CA GLU A 24 -4.84 -9.93 -11.21
C GLU A 24 -4.81 -8.47 -11.67
N GLY A 25 -3.90 -7.67 -11.08
CA GLY A 25 -3.68 -6.28 -11.46
C GLY A 25 -4.97 -5.44 -11.47
N ASP A 26 -5.23 -4.77 -12.59
CA ASP A 26 -6.40 -3.89 -12.75
C ASP A 26 -7.72 -4.66 -12.70
N LYS A 27 -7.74 -5.93 -13.13
CA LYS A 27 -8.96 -6.76 -13.06
C LYS A 27 -9.32 -7.06 -11.60
N LEU A 28 -8.32 -7.39 -10.78
CA LEU A 28 -8.49 -7.58 -9.34
C LEU A 28 -8.96 -6.28 -8.67
N ASN A 29 -8.29 -5.17 -8.97
CA ASN A 29 -8.68 -3.86 -8.43
C ASN A 29 -10.11 -3.49 -8.78
N ASN A 30 -10.54 -3.72 -10.03
CA ASN A 30 -11.91 -3.44 -10.46
C ASN A 30 -12.93 -4.36 -9.78
N ALA A 31 -12.61 -5.63 -9.56
CA ALA A 31 -13.47 -6.55 -8.82
C ALA A 31 -13.64 -6.09 -7.36
N LEU A 32 -12.54 -5.77 -6.68
CA LEU A 32 -12.55 -5.29 -5.30
C LEU A 32 -13.24 -3.92 -5.14
N LYS A 33 -13.14 -3.03 -6.14
CA LYS A 33 -13.87 -1.74 -6.17
C LYS A 33 -15.38 -1.93 -6.24
N LYS A 34 -15.86 -2.98 -6.92
CA LYS A 34 -17.30 -3.28 -7.08
C LYS A 34 -17.87 -4.12 -5.93
N ASP A 35 -17.03 -4.84 -5.19
CA ASP A 35 -17.46 -5.67 -4.07
C ASP A 35 -17.90 -4.79 -2.88
N LYS A 36 -19.22 -4.77 -2.64
CA LYS A 36 -19.84 -3.97 -1.56
C LYS A 36 -19.40 -4.42 -0.17
N VAL A 37 -19.12 -5.71 0.03
CA VAL A 37 -18.70 -6.26 1.32
C VAL A 37 -17.26 -5.83 1.60
N TYR A 38 -16.38 -5.99 0.61
CA TYR A 38 -15.00 -5.54 0.68
C TYR A 38 -14.93 -4.03 0.97
N GLN A 39 -15.67 -3.20 0.24
CA GLN A 39 -15.66 -1.75 0.44
C GLN A 39 -16.20 -1.34 1.83
N LYS A 40 -17.26 -1.98 2.34
CA LYS A 40 -17.76 -1.73 3.70
C LYS A 40 -16.73 -2.10 4.76
N LEU A 41 -16.09 -3.26 4.63
CA LEU A 41 -15.04 -3.71 5.54
C LEU A 41 -13.83 -2.78 5.50
N LEU A 42 -13.42 -2.34 4.31
CA LEU A 42 -12.33 -1.40 4.11
C LEU A 42 -12.65 -0.06 4.75
N GLN A 43 -13.87 0.46 4.59
CA GLN A 43 -14.30 1.72 5.19
C GLN A 43 -14.37 1.64 6.71
N ALA A 44 -14.91 0.56 7.27
CA ALA A 44 -14.96 0.32 8.72
C ALA A 44 -13.54 0.22 9.31
N LYS A 45 -12.63 -0.47 8.62
CA LYS A 45 -11.21 -0.50 8.96
C LYS A 45 -10.62 0.91 8.94
N LYS A 46 -10.76 1.64 7.84
CA LYS A 46 -10.26 3.04 7.70
C LYS A 46 -10.74 3.91 8.85
N GLN A 47 -12.01 3.82 9.27
CA GLN A 47 -12.54 4.60 10.39
C GLN A 47 -11.87 4.22 11.73
N LYS A 48 -11.76 2.92 12.05
CA LYS A 48 -11.11 2.43 13.28
C LYS A 48 -9.64 2.85 13.33
N ILE A 49 -8.95 2.70 12.20
CA ILE A 49 -7.56 3.04 11.98
C ILE A 49 -7.26 4.52 12.25
N THR A 50 -8.17 5.40 11.81
CA THR A 50 -7.97 6.85 11.97
C THR A 50 -8.09 7.35 13.41
N LYS A 51 -8.59 6.52 14.32
CA LYS A 51 -8.49 6.78 15.77
C LYS A 51 -7.13 6.36 16.34
N SER A 52 -6.48 5.35 15.77
CA SER A 52 -5.21 4.80 16.28
C SER A 52 -3.98 5.51 15.73
N PHE A 53 -4.04 6.00 14.49
CA PHE A 53 -2.94 6.72 13.83
C PHE A 53 -3.40 8.08 13.34
N LYS A 54 -2.60 9.13 13.57
CA LYS A 54 -2.82 10.48 13.01
C LYS A 54 -2.52 10.49 11.50
N VAL A 55 -3.44 9.93 10.72
CA VAL A 55 -3.41 9.96 9.26
C VAL A 55 -4.22 11.16 8.75
N SER A 56 -3.60 11.98 7.92
CA SER A 56 -4.25 13.17 7.34
C SER A 56 -5.41 12.77 6.40
N ALA A 57 -6.38 13.67 6.18
CA ALA A 57 -7.50 13.38 5.28
C ALA A 57 -7.03 13.15 3.83
N SER A 58 -5.99 13.86 3.38
CA SER A 58 -5.38 13.69 2.06
C SER A 58 -4.72 12.32 1.89
N ASP A 59 -4.02 11.82 2.91
CA ASP A 59 -3.41 10.49 2.87
C ASP A 59 -4.45 9.37 2.75
N LYS A 60 -5.64 9.53 3.36
CA LYS A 60 -6.74 8.55 3.28
C LYS A 60 -7.32 8.38 1.89
N ILE A 61 -7.22 9.43 1.07
CA ILE A 61 -7.68 9.46 -0.32
C ILE A 61 -6.58 8.91 -1.23
N LYS A 62 -5.33 9.29 -0.95
CA LYS A 62 -4.18 8.97 -1.79
C LYS A 62 -3.71 7.52 -1.68
N PHE A 63 -3.80 6.92 -0.50
CA PHE A 63 -3.21 5.61 -0.23
C PHE A 63 -4.25 4.49 -0.02
N VAL A 64 -3.90 3.29 -0.50
CA VAL A 64 -4.60 2.03 -0.28
C VAL A 64 -4.09 1.42 1.03
N LEU A 65 -4.69 1.83 2.14
CA LEU A 65 -4.34 1.40 3.50
C LEU A 65 -5.25 0.23 3.93
N SER A 66 -5.04 -0.94 3.35
CA SER A 66 -5.94 -2.10 3.51
C SER A 66 -5.59 -2.96 4.74
N THR A 67 -4.35 -2.85 5.21
CA THR A 67 -3.81 -3.59 6.35
C THR A 67 -3.30 -2.66 7.45
N ASP A 68 -3.17 -3.20 8.66
CA ASP A 68 -2.55 -2.47 9.78
C ASP A 68 -1.06 -2.20 9.51
N THR A 69 -0.42 -3.08 8.74
CA THR A 69 0.96 -2.94 8.28
C THR A 69 1.14 -1.75 7.32
N ASP A 70 0.21 -1.53 6.38
CA ASP A 70 0.27 -0.38 5.46
C ASP A 70 0.30 0.96 6.21
N LEU A 71 -0.37 0.99 7.36
CA LEU A 71 -0.46 2.18 8.22
C LEU A 71 0.77 2.37 9.07
N GLU A 72 1.32 1.28 9.60
CA GLU A 72 2.59 1.30 10.28
C GLU A 72 3.69 1.82 9.35
N ILE A 73 3.73 1.33 8.10
CA ILE A 73 4.63 1.82 7.05
C ILE A 73 4.40 3.31 6.82
N LEU A 74 3.16 3.76 6.59
CA LEU A 74 2.86 5.17 6.36
C LEU A 74 3.31 6.05 7.54
N ASN A 75 3.05 5.61 8.76
CA ASN A 75 3.42 6.33 9.98
C ASN A 75 4.94 6.44 10.11
N GLN A 76 5.67 5.35 9.89
CA GLN A 76 7.14 5.34 9.91
C GLN A 76 7.70 6.26 8.82
N CYS A 77 7.19 6.20 7.58
CA CYS A 77 7.58 7.12 6.51
C CYS A 77 7.35 8.58 6.89
N ASN A 78 6.19 8.91 7.49
CA ASN A 78 5.88 10.27 7.92
C ASN A 78 6.76 10.75 9.08
N LEU A 79 7.19 9.87 9.98
CA LEU A 79 8.15 10.20 11.03
C LEU A 79 9.55 10.47 10.45
N LEU A 80 9.98 9.67 9.48
CA LEU A 80 11.28 9.81 8.81
C LEU A 80 11.36 11.06 7.94
N ILE A 81 10.31 11.40 7.17
CA ILE A 81 10.29 12.60 6.31
C ILE A 81 10.46 13.91 7.09
N LYS A 82 10.04 13.93 8.37
CA LYS A 82 10.23 15.07 9.28
C LYS A 82 11.66 15.24 9.78
N LYS A 83 12.54 14.27 9.52
CA LYS A 83 13.96 14.34 9.85
C LYS A 83 14.75 14.87 8.65
N GLU A 84 15.94 15.39 8.93
CA GLU A 84 16.92 15.75 7.90
C GLU A 84 17.60 14.46 7.40
N LEU A 85 16.92 13.78 6.48
CA LEU A 85 17.46 12.62 5.79
C LEU A 85 18.44 13.05 4.68
N SER A 86 19.47 12.24 4.46
CA SER A 86 20.27 12.31 3.23
C SER A 86 19.36 12.13 2.00
N LYS A 87 19.84 12.60 0.84
CA LYS A 87 19.10 12.49 -0.42
C LYS A 87 18.67 11.05 -0.71
N ASP A 88 19.60 10.10 -0.59
CA ASP A 88 19.36 8.69 -0.89
C ASP A 88 18.33 8.06 0.07
N ASN A 89 18.42 8.37 1.38
CA ASN A 89 17.46 7.89 2.37
C ASN A 89 16.08 8.51 2.14
N ARG A 90 16.01 9.77 1.74
CA ARG A 90 14.75 10.44 1.41
C ARG A 90 14.11 9.80 0.17
N GLU A 91 14.90 9.53 -0.88
CA GLU A 91 14.42 8.84 -2.08
C GLU A 91 13.91 7.44 -1.76
N LEU A 92 14.60 6.68 -0.90
CA LEU A 92 14.14 5.37 -0.43
C LEU A 92 12.80 5.47 0.32
N VAL A 93 12.65 6.42 1.24
CA VAL A 93 11.40 6.61 1.99
C VAL A 93 10.24 6.99 1.06
N GLU A 94 10.46 7.86 0.09
CA GLU A 94 9.45 8.21 -0.92
C GLU A 94 9.09 7.02 -1.80
N LEU A 95 10.07 6.18 -2.17
CA LEU A 95 9.84 4.94 -2.90
C LEU A 95 8.95 3.98 -2.10
N ILE A 96 9.27 3.73 -0.83
CA ILE A 96 8.46 2.90 0.07
C ILE A 96 7.05 3.47 0.20
N LYS A 97 6.92 4.79 0.41
CA LYS A 97 5.62 5.47 0.53
C LYS A 97 4.80 5.38 -0.75
N SER A 98 5.44 5.35 -1.93
CA SER A 98 4.74 5.17 -3.21
C SER A 98 4.10 3.79 -3.37
N GLN A 99 4.58 2.77 -2.64
CA GLN A 99 4.00 1.43 -2.64
C GLN A 99 2.61 1.36 -2.02
N LEU A 100 2.23 2.40 -1.27
CA LEU A 100 0.91 2.52 -0.67
C LEU A 100 -0.11 3.15 -1.63
N LEU A 101 0.27 3.57 -2.85
CA LEU A 101 -0.65 4.16 -3.84
C LEU A 101 -1.51 3.09 -4.52
N ASP A 102 -2.69 3.49 -5.03
CA ASP A 102 -3.54 2.59 -5.85
C ASP A 102 -2.80 2.15 -7.12
N ASP A 103 -2.11 3.09 -7.76
CA ASP A 103 -1.18 2.84 -8.87
C ASP A 103 0.28 3.01 -8.40
N TRP A 104 0.74 2.07 -7.56
CA TRP A 104 2.14 2.01 -7.13
C TRP A 104 3.11 1.52 -8.23
N ARG A 105 2.59 0.94 -9.31
CA ARG A 105 3.41 0.40 -10.41
C ARG A 105 4.05 1.52 -11.23
N THR A 106 3.31 2.59 -11.51
CA THR A 106 3.81 3.76 -12.24
C THR A 106 5.06 4.39 -11.60
N PRO A 107 5.09 4.74 -10.30
CA PRO A 107 6.28 5.31 -9.67
C PRO A 107 7.46 4.33 -9.62
N LEU A 108 7.21 3.02 -9.45
CA LEU A 108 8.29 2.02 -9.55
C LEU A 108 8.90 1.95 -10.94
N LEU A 109 8.06 1.83 -11.97
CA LEU A 109 8.53 1.76 -13.36
C LEU A 109 9.34 3.01 -13.72
N LYS A 110 8.91 4.18 -13.26
CA LYS A 110 9.67 5.42 -13.44
C LYS A 110 11.07 5.33 -12.80
N SER A 111 11.16 4.86 -11.56
CA SER A 111 12.44 4.69 -10.86
C SER A 111 13.33 3.65 -11.54
N LEU A 112 12.76 2.51 -11.95
CA LEU A 112 13.49 1.47 -12.68
C LEU A 112 14.01 1.98 -14.03
N ASN A 113 13.20 2.70 -14.80
CA ASN A 113 13.62 3.28 -16.07
C ASN A 113 14.76 4.31 -15.89
N ALA A 114 14.74 5.07 -14.81
CA ALA A 114 15.84 5.98 -14.48
C ALA A 114 17.14 5.21 -14.20
N LEU A 115 17.08 4.09 -13.47
CA LEU A 115 18.22 3.22 -13.21
C LEU A 115 18.72 2.54 -14.49
N LEU A 116 17.84 1.98 -15.31
CA LEU A 116 18.22 1.38 -16.60
C LEU A 116 18.97 2.38 -17.48
N LYS A 117 18.49 3.64 -17.54
CA LYS A 117 19.17 4.73 -18.25
C LYS A 117 20.53 5.08 -17.64
N GLN A 118 20.64 5.14 -16.32
CA GLN A 118 21.89 5.43 -15.62
C GLN A 118 22.96 4.37 -15.88
N TYR A 119 22.57 3.09 -15.83
CA TYR A 119 23.47 1.96 -16.04
C TYR A 119 23.62 1.57 -17.52
N LYS A 120 22.99 2.31 -18.45
CA LYS A 120 23.01 2.05 -19.90
C LYS A 120 22.57 0.63 -20.27
N ILE A 121 21.64 0.08 -19.50
CA ILE A 121 21.04 -1.23 -19.74
C ILE A 121 19.89 -1.03 -20.74
N LYS A 122 19.90 -1.81 -21.82
CA LYS A 122 18.88 -1.79 -22.87
C LYS A 122 17.65 -2.59 -22.49
#